data_AF-A0A510WUT4-F1
#
_entry.id   AF-A0A510WUT4-F1
#
_cell.length_a   1.000
_cell.length_b   1.000
_cell.length_c   1.000
_cell.angle_alpha   90.00
_cell.angle_beta   90.00
_cell.angle_gamma   90.00
#
_symmetry.space_group_name_H-M   'P 1'
#
loop_
_entity.id
_entity.type
_entity.pdbx_description
1 polymer ?
#
loop_
_entity_poly.entity_id
_entity_poly.type
_entity_poly.pdbx_seq_one_letter_code
_entity_poly.pdbx_strand_id
1 'polypeptide(L)'
;MGILPKDEKLSPKTEPRNFFIYGKTMSGKSYFSSFFPHPLVLNTDGNSAQGTAPSIQIRNIRDANGKLKQSAIKQLDEIITELQQPGVTFQTIVIDVIDDICVMIEQAICLDNGVQALSDVPYGKGYSLFNAILQQFVMDLKALPMNVIFISREIEVTDENSGRTELKPSLKTKYYNIVNGNCDLVIHTQKFGSDTYYRSVEDRRTVYEPENISDPKVLRLLSSVKGMFPEKKKESK
;
A
#
# COMPACT_ATOMS: atom_id res chain seq x y z
N MET A 1 -11.89 -35.03 -12.78
CA MET A 1 -10.47 -34.61 -12.69
C MET A 1 -10.15 -34.37 -11.23
N GLY A 2 -8.96 -34.75 -10.77
CA GLY A 2 -8.50 -34.39 -9.42
C GLY A 2 -8.34 -32.88 -9.28
N ILE A 3 -8.56 -32.35 -8.08
CA ILE A 3 -8.43 -30.91 -7.76
C ILE A 3 -6.95 -30.49 -7.64
N LEU A 4 -6.06 -31.46 -7.44
CA LEU A 4 -4.62 -31.21 -7.30
C LEU A 4 -3.96 -30.93 -8.65
N PRO A 5 -2.98 -30.01 -8.72
CA PRO A 5 -2.15 -29.83 -9.89
C PRO A 5 -1.28 -31.07 -10.14
N LYS A 6 -0.66 -31.13 -11.32
CA LYS A 6 0.39 -32.12 -11.59
C LYS A 6 1.58 -31.90 -10.67
N ASP A 7 2.19 -33.00 -10.22
CA ASP A 7 3.38 -32.99 -9.38
C ASP A 7 4.65 -32.70 -10.21
N GLU A 8 4.79 -31.43 -10.61
CA GLU A 8 5.87 -30.95 -11.46
C GLU A 8 6.41 -29.60 -10.92
N LYS A 9 7.72 -29.38 -11.06
CA LYS A 9 8.32 -28.09 -10.67
C LYS A 9 7.85 -26.99 -11.62
N LEU A 10 7.20 -25.97 -11.06
CA LEU A 10 6.77 -24.78 -11.81
C LEU A 10 7.89 -23.75 -11.89
N SER A 11 8.00 -23.07 -13.03
CA SER A 11 8.82 -21.86 -13.15
C SER A 11 7.98 -20.67 -12.72
N PRO A 12 8.33 -19.95 -11.64
CA PRO A 12 7.53 -18.84 -11.15
C PRO A 12 7.53 -17.69 -12.16
N LYS A 13 6.34 -17.09 -12.37
CA LYS A 13 6.26 -15.81 -13.07
C LYS A 13 6.72 -14.73 -12.10
N THR A 14 7.99 -14.37 -12.19
CA THR A 14 8.60 -13.30 -11.41
C THR A 14 8.14 -11.97 -11.99
N GLU A 15 7.16 -11.31 -11.38
CA GLU A 15 6.71 -9.97 -11.75
C GLU A 15 6.11 -9.30 -10.50
N PRO A 16 6.61 -8.12 -10.06
CA PRO A 16 6.09 -7.45 -8.87
C PRO A 16 4.72 -6.83 -9.16
N ARG A 17 3.76 -7.00 -8.25
CA ARG A 17 2.41 -6.41 -8.37
C ARG A 17 2.00 -5.61 -7.14
N ASN A 18 2.62 -5.87 -6.00
CA ASN A 18 2.27 -5.23 -4.73
C ASN A 18 3.43 -4.33 -4.28
N PHE A 19 3.17 -3.04 -4.08
CA PHE A 19 4.19 -2.05 -3.83
C PHE A 19 3.91 -1.32 -2.51
N PHE A 20 4.93 -1.17 -1.67
CA PHE A 20 4.89 -0.27 -0.53
C PHE A 20 5.75 0.96 -0.83
N ILE A 21 5.14 2.14 -0.86
CA ILE A 21 5.80 3.38 -1.24
C ILE A 21 5.73 4.37 -0.07
N TYR A 22 6.88 4.81 0.43
CA TYR A 22 6.93 5.76 1.55
C TYR A 22 7.89 6.92 1.30
N GLY A 23 7.83 7.91 2.19
CA GLY A 23 8.61 9.14 2.13
C GLY A 23 7.86 10.33 2.71
N LYS A 24 8.56 11.45 2.90
CA LYS A 24 8.00 12.69 3.48
C LYS A 24 6.84 13.27 2.66
N THR A 25 6.09 14.19 3.26
CA THR A 25 5.11 15.00 2.53
C THR A 25 5.77 15.65 1.31
N MET A 26 5.07 15.68 0.16
CA MET A 26 5.60 16.20 -1.11
C MET A 26 6.84 15.49 -1.68
N SER A 27 7.18 14.28 -1.22
CA SER A 27 8.28 13.48 -1.81
C SER A 27 7.95 12.88 -3.18
N GLY A 28 6.74 13.10 -3.71
CA GLY A 28 6.31 12.61 -5.02
C GLY A 28 5.70 11.21 -5.03
N LYS A 29 5.27 10.67 -3.86
CA LYS A 29 4.60 9.36 -3.74
C LYS A 29 3.37 9.24 -4.66
N SER A 30 2.35 10.05 -4.42
CA SER A 30 1.09 10.03 -5.18
C SER A 30 1.32 10.34 -6.66
N TYR A 31 2.25 11.26 -6.96
CA TYR A 31 2.66 11.56 -8.33
C TYR A 31 3.24 10.33 -9.03
N PHE A 32 4.19 9.62 -8.41
CA PHE A 32 4.76 8.40 -8.97
C PHE A 32 3.71 7.31 -9.19
N SER A 33 2.86 7.07 -8.20
CA SER A 33 1.77 6.08 -8.28
C SER A 33 0.75 6.40 -9.37
N SER A 34 0.50 7.69 -9.67
CA SER A 34 -0.47 8.11 -10.68
C SER A 34 -0.10 7.73 -12.12
N PHE A 35 1.16 7.38 -12.40
CA PHE A 35 1.60 6.94 -13.73
C PHE A 35 1.44 5.45 -13.97
N PHE A 36 1.13 4.67 -12.94
CA PHE A 36 0.79 3.27 -13.13
C PHE A 36 -0.44 3.12 -14.04
N PRO A 37 -0.60 2.00 -14.76
CA PRO A 37 -1.68 1.85 -15.71
C PRO A 37 -3.05 1.88 -15.00
N HIS A 38 -3.98 2.67 -15.55
CA HIS A 38 -5.38 2.81 -15.12
C HIS A 38 -5.57 2.80 -13.58
N PRO A 39 -5.05 3.81 -12.87
CA PRO A 39 -5.07 3.83 -11.41
C PRO A 39 -6.42 4.29 -10.85
N LEU A 40 -6.89 3.62 -9.80
CA LEU A 40 -7.95 4.07 -8.89
C LEU A 40 -7.32 4.41 -7.53
N VAL A 41 -7.54 5.63 -7.04
CA VAL A 41 -7.01 6.08 -5.75
C VAL A 41 -8.08 5.97 -4.66
N LEU A 42 -7.82 5.19 -3.62
CA LEU A 42 -8.56 5.24 -2.37
C LEU A 42 -7.95 6.32 -1.50
N ASN A 43 -8.54 7.51 -1.55
CA ASN A 43 -7.99 8.69 -0.91
C ASN A 43 -8.55 8.88 0.50
N THR A 44 -7.67 9.09 1.47
CA THR A 44 -8.04 9.42 2.86
C THR A 44 -7.89 10.90 3.16
N ASP A 45 -7.06 11.61 2.40
CA ASP A 45 -6.90 13.05 2.51
C ASP A 45 -7.92 13.76 1.59
N GLY A 46 -8.17 15.06 1.79
CA GLY A 46 -9.11 15.81 0.94
C GLY A 46 -8.52 16.27 -0.39
N ASN A 47 -7.32 15.79 -0.78
CA ASN A 47 -6.54 16.36 -1.87
C ASN A 47 -6.79 15.70 -3.24
N SER A 48 -7.81 14.86 -3.35
CA SER A 48 -8.16 14.14 -4.59
C SER A 48 -8.35 15.06 -5.80
N ALA A 49 -8.84 16.27 -5.58
CA ALA A 49 -9.05 17.28 -6.63
C ALA A 49 -7.75 17.76 -7.32
N GLN A 50 -6.58 17.48 -6.74
CA GLN A 50 -5.28 17.88 -7.30
C GLN A 50 -4.64 16.77 -8.16
N GLY A 51 -5.19 15.56 -8.14
CA GLY A 51 -4.72 14.42 -8.92
C GLY A 51 -5.38 14.31 -10.29
N THR A 52 -4.78 13.54 -11.19
CA THR A 52 -5.33 13.19 -12.51
C THR A 52 -6.00 11.82 -12.55
N ALA A 53 -5.80 11.01 -11.50
CA ALA A 53 -6.36 9.67 -11.39
C ALA A 53 -7.78 9.72 -10.78
N PRO A 54 -8.72 8.87 -11.25
CA PRO A 54 -9.99 8.65 -10.55
C PRO A 54 -9.75 8.29 -9.08
N SER A 55 -10.59 8.85 -8.20
CA SER A 55 -10.43 8.66 -6.75
C SER A 55 -11.76 8.47 -6.03
N ILE A 56 -11.75 7.67 -4.97
CA ILE A 56 -12.84 7.51 -4.02
C ILE A 56 -12.37 8.00 -2.66
N GLN A 57 -13.11 8.93 -2.06
CA GLN A 57 -12.81 9.39 -0.70
C GLN A 57 -13.28 8.35 0.32
N ILE A 58 -12.35 7.84 1.13
CA ILE A 58 -12.64 6.97 2.26
C ILE A 58 -12.74 7.81 3.53
N ARG A 59 -13.81 7.61 4.31
CA ARG A 59 -14.01 8.28 5.61
C ARG A 59 -15.08 7.58 6.44
N ASN A 60 -14.99 7.68 7.77
CA ASN A 60 -16.11 7.33 8.63
C ASN A 60 -17.21 8.42 8.55
N ILE A 61 -18.41 8.04 8.11
CA ILE A 61 -19.56 8.93 7.99
C ILE A 61 -20.47 8.73 9.20
N ARG A 62 -20.78 9.81 9.92
CA ARG A 62 -21.67 9.80 11.08
C ARG A 62 -23.06 10.34 10.71
N ASP A 63 -24.07 9.88 11.42
CA ASP A 63 -25.41 10.49 11.38
C ASP A 63 -25.50 11.73 12.29
N ALA A 64 -26.69 12.35 12.31
CA ALA A 64 -26.95 13.55 13.12
C ALA A 64 -26.82 13.30 14.64
N ASN A 65 -26.88 12.04 15.08
CA ASN A 65 -26.73 11.64 16.48
C ASN A 65 -25.28 11.24 16.82
N GLY A 66 -24.35 11.38 15.86
CA GLY A 66 -22.94 11.03 16.03
C GLY A 66 -22.65 9.52 15.92
N LYS A 67 -23.64 8.68 15.59
CA LYS A 67 -23.45 7.24 15.38
C LYS A 67 -22.86 6.98 14.00
N LEU A 68 -22.09 5.91 13.87
CA LEU A 68 -21.52 5.48 12.60
C LEU A 68 -22.64 5.07 11.62
N LYS A 69 -22.80 5.85 10.54
CA LYS A 69 -23.76 5.59 9.45
C LYS A 69 -23.12 4.71 8.37
N GLN A 70 -21.87 4.99 8.02
CA GLN A 70 -21.09 4.19 7.09
C GLN A 70 -19.62 4.20 7.54
N SER A 71 -19.07 3.02 7.80
CA SER A 71 -17.67 2.87 8.22
C SER A 71 -16.73 2.87 7.02
N ALA A 72 -15.47 3.24 7.26
CA ALA A 72 -14.40 3.05 6.29
C ALA A 72 -14.25 1.56 5.94
N ILE A 73 -14.39 0.67 6.93
CA ILE A 73 -14.33 -0.80 6.74
C ILE A 73 -15.34 -1.23 5.67
N LYS A 74 -16.61 -0.86 5.82
CA LYS A 74 -17.68 -1.21 4.87
C LYS A 74 -17.42 -0.64 3.48
N GLN A 75 -16.91 0.60 3.39
CA GLN A 75 -16.54 1.20 2.10
C GLN A 75 -15.44 0.40 1.40
N LEU A 76 -14.39 0.01 2.13
CA LEU A 76 -13.29 -0.78 1.57
C LEU A 76 -13.78 -2.13 1.07
N ASP A 77 -14.63 -2.83 1.85
CA ASP A 77 -15.23 -4.11 1.47
C ASP A 77 -16.10 -3.97 0.20
N GLU A 78 -16.95 -2.95 0.14
CA GLU A 78 -17.81 -2.67 -1.01
C GLU A 78 -16.98 -2.37 -2.27
N ILE A 79 -15.92 -1.57 -2.15
CA ILE A 79 -15.04 -1.21 -3.27
C ILE A 79 -14.28 -2.44 -3.78
N ILE A 80 -13.71 -3.26 -2.89
CA ILE A 80 -13.00 -4.47 -3.30
C ILE A 80 -13.95 -5.45 -3.98
N THR A 81 -15.18 -5.60 -3.45
CA THR A 81 -16.22 -6.43 -4.06
C THR A 81 -16.59 -5.95 -5.47
N GLU A 82 -16.67 -4.64 -5.67
CA GLU A 82 -16.93 -4.03 -6.98
C GLU A 82 -15.75 -4.26 -7.94
N LEU A 83 -14.51 -4.14 -7.47
CA LEU A 83 -13.31 -4.36 -8.28
C LEU A 83 -13.13 -5.82 -8.74
N GLN A 84 -13.85 -6.76 -8.14
CA GLN A 84 -13.90 -8.17 -8.55
C GLN A 84 -14.93 -8.44 -9.65
N GLN A 85 -15.82 -7.48 -9.95
CA GLN A 85 -16.89 -7.68 -10.94
C GLN A 85 -16.34 -7.72 -12.37
N PRO A 86 -17.00 -8.46 -13.30
CA PRO A 86 -16.67 -8.41 -14.71
C PRO A 86 -16.79 -6.98 -15.28
N GLY A 87 -15.87 -6.60 -16.17
CA GLY A 87 -15.91 -5.30 -16.86
C GLY A 87 -15.15 -4.16 -16.16
N VAL A 88 -14.57 -4.42 -14.98
CA VAL A 88 -13.64 -3.48 -14.32
C VAL A 88 -12.41 -3.26 -15.21
N THR A 89 -12.10 -1.99 -15.49
CA THR A 89 -10.97 -1.59 -16.38
C THR A 89 -9.76 -1.04 -15.62
N PHE A 90 -9.87 -0.84 -14.30
CA PHE A 90 -8.75 -0.44 -13.47
C PHE A 90 -7.67 -1.53 -13.45
N GLN A 91 -6.41 -1.11 -13.58
CA GLN A 91 -5.25 -2.01 -13.58
C GLN A 91 -4.33 -1.75 -12.38
N THR A 92 -4.61 -0.71 -11.61
CA THR A 92 -3.88 -0.37 -10.38
C THR A 92 -4.84 0.20 -9.35
N ILE A 93 -4.75 -0.25 -8.10
CA ILE A 93 -5.37 0.39 -6.95
C ILE A 93 -4.31 1.00 -6.05
N VAL A 94 -4.52 2.25 -5.64
CA VAL A 94 -3.59 3.03 -4.82
C VAL A 94 -4.27 3.40 -3.51
N ILE A 95 -3.68 3.05 -2.38
CA ILE A 95 -4.16 3.39 -1.04
C ILE A 95 -3.33 4.58 -0.56
N ASP A 96 -3.93 5.77 -0.49
CA ASP A 96 -3.26 7.03 -0.18
C ASP A 96 -3.99 7.75 0.98
N VAL A 97 -3.56 7.63 2.24
CA VAL A 97 -2.44 6.85 2.79
C VAL A 97 -2.91 5.73 3.72
N ILE A 98 -2.17 4.61 3.75
CA ILE A 98 -2.48 3.44 4.58
C ILE A 98 -2.50 3.75 6.09
N ASP A 99 -1.73 4.76 6.50
CA ASP A 99 -1.70 5.28 7.87
C ASP A 99 -3.09 5.74 8.32
N ASP A 100 -3.79 6.49 7.47
CA ASP A 100 -5.11 7.02 7.79
C ASP A 100 -6.18 5.93 7.71
N ILE A 101 -6.05 4.98 6.78
CA ILE A 101 -6.93 3.79 6.75
C ILE A 101 -6.85 3.05 8.08
N CYS A 102 -5.65 2.87 8.64
CA CYS A 102 -5.49 2.26 9.96
C CYS A 102 -6.20 3.08 11.05
N VAL A 103 -6.02 4.40 11.07
CA VAL A 103 -6.74 5.27 12.02
C VAL A 103 -8.26 5.16 11.85
N MET A 104 -8.77 5.11 10.61
CA MET A 104 -10.20 5.01 10.33
C MET A 104 -10.79 3.65 10.73
N ILE A 105 -10.06 2.56 10.54
CA ILE A 105 -10.45 1.22 11.02
C ILE A 105 -10.53 1.21 12.55
N GLU A 106 -9.51 1.76 13.23
CA GLU A 106 -9.50 1.89 14.69
C GLU A 106 -10.70 2.70 15.19
N GLN A 107 -10.95 3.87 14.59
CA GLN A 107 -12.10 4.70 14.93
C GLN A 107 -13.43 4.00 14.70
N ALA A 108 -13.59 3.24 13.60
CA ALA A 108 -14.81 2.51 13.32
C ALA A 108 -15.08 1.45 14.40
N ILE A 109 -14.06 0.69 14.80
CA ILE A 109 -14.16 -0.29 15.89
C ILE A 109 -14.53 0.39 17.20
N CYS A 110 -13.86 1.49 17.55
CA CYS A 110 -14.15 2.23 18.78
C CYS A 110 -15.60 2.75 18.81
N LEU A 111 -16.08 3.32 17.70
CA LEU A 111 -17.45 3.83 17.59
C LEU A 111 -18.50 2.72 17.70
N ASP A 112 -18.28 1.58 17.05
CA ASP A 112 -19.21 0.45 17.11
C ASP A 112 -19.27 -0.19 18.51
N ASN A 113 -18.19 -0.11 19.28
CA ASN A 113 -18.14 -0.60 20.66
C ASN A 113 -18.49 0.48 21.71
N GLY A 114 -18.73 1.72 21.30
CA GLY A 114 -19.03 2.83 22.22
C GLY A 114 -17.85 3.20 23.15
N VAL A 115 -16.61 3.00 22.69
CA VAL A 115 -15.38 3.26 23.47
C VAL A 115 -14.49 4.31 22.81
N GLN A 116 -13.48 4.80 23.53
CA GLN A 116 -12.53 5.80 23.02
C GLN A 116 -11.25 5.17 22.46
N ALA A 117 -10.76 4.09 23.08
CA ALA A 117 -9.57 3.38 22.64
C ALA A 117 -9.82 1.88 22.42
N LEU A 118 -9.01 1.24 21.56
CA LEU A 118 -9.07 -0.21 21.33
C LEU A 118 -8.80 -1.03 22.59
N SER A 119 -8.03 -0.48 23.55
CA SER A 119 -7.77 -1.09 24.86
C SER A 119 -9.02 -1.23 25.73
N ASP A 120 -10.02 -0.38 25.51
CA ASP A 120 -11.24 -0.32 26.31
C ASP A 120 -12.25 -1.38 25.85
N VAL A 121 -12.01 -2.00 24.69
CA VAL A 121 -12.81 -3.14 24.23
C VAL A 121 -12.45 -4.38 25.09
N PRO A 122 -13.43 -5.03 25.74
CA PRO A 122 -13.18 -6.09 26.71
C PRO A 122 -12.26 -7.20 26.21
N TYR A 123 -11.38 -7.68 27.10
CA TYR A 123 -10.47 -8.82 26.86
C TYR A 123 -9.52 -8.64 25.67
N GLY A 124 -9.11 -7.40 25.35
CA GLY A 124 -8.19 -7.12 24.25
C GLY A 124 -8.78 -7.37 22.86
N LYS A 125 -10.10 -7.60 22.77
CA LYS A 125 -10.78 -7.92 21.51
C LYS A 125 -10.66 -6.80 20.48
N GLY A 126 -10.50 -5.54 20.90
CA GLY A 126 -10.36 -4.39 19.99
C GLY A 126 -9.12 -4.50 19.11
N TYR A 127 -7.94 -4.77 19.71
CA TYR A 127 -6.71 -4.96 18.95
C TYR A 127 -6.76 -6.22 18.07
N SER A 128 -7.32 -7.32 18.57
CA SER A 128 -7.46 -8.55 17.78
C SER A 128 -8.36 -8.34 16.56
N LEU A 129 -9.49 -7.67 16.75
CA LEU A 129 -10.43 -7.32 15.67
C LEU A 129 -9.77 -6.38 14.65
N PHE A 130 -9.05 -5.35 15.11
CA PHE A 130 -8.29 -4.47 14.23
C PHE A 130 -7.33 -5.24 13.34
N ASN A 131 -6.51 -6.13 13.94
CA ASN A 131 -5.52 -6.90 13.18
C ASN A 131 -6.19 -7.83 12.17
N ALA A 132 -7.32 -8.46 12.54
CA ALA A 132 -8.08 -9.31 11.63
C ALA A 132 -8.61 -8.52 10.42
N ILE A 133 -9.19 -7.34 10.66
CA ILE A 133 -9.72 -6.48 9.59
C ILE A 133 -8.59 -5.98 8.68
N LEU A 134 -7.48 -5.49 9.24
CA LEU A 134 -6.34 -5.03 8.44
C LEU A 134 -5.74 -6.18 7.60
N GLN A 135 -5.61 -7.36 8.20
CA GLN A 135 -5.10 -8.54 7.49
C GLN A 135 -6.04 -8.95 6.36
N GLN A 136 -7.35 -8.99 6.61
CA GLN A 136 -8.36 -9.31 5.60
C GLN A 136 -8.30 -8.31 4.44
N PHE A 137 -8.30 -7.01 4.74
CA PHE A 137 -8.18 -5.95 3.75
C PHE A 137 -6.94 -6.11 2.85
N VAL A 138 -5.76 -6.35 3.44
CA VAL A 138 -4.52 -6.54 2.67
C VAL A 138 -4.57 -7.82 1.83
N MET A 139 -5.13 -8.92 2.35
CA MET A 139 -5.26 -10.17 1.60
C MET A 139 -6.23 -10.04 0.42
N ASP A 140 -7.36 -9.35 0.61
CA ASP A 140 -8.35 -9.17 -0.44
C ASP A 140 -7.81 -8.28 -1.57
N LEU A 141 -7.08 -7.21 -1.23
CA LEU A 141 -6.38 -6.39 -2.22
C LEU A 141 -5.37 -7.23 -3.03
N LYS A 142 -4.56 -8.04 -2.35
CA LYS A 142 -3.55 -8.90 -3.01
C LYS A 142 -4.17 -9.93 -3.94
N ALA A 143 -5.40 -10.37 -3.67
CA ALA A 143 -6.12 -11.33 -4.50
C ALA A 143 -6.65 -10.70 -5.80
N LEU A 144 -6.71 -9.38 -5.90
CA LEU A 144 -7.16 -8.70 -7.11
C LEU A 144 -6.17 -8.91 -8.27
N PRO A 145 -6.65 -9.06 -9.52
CA PRO A 145 -5.80 -9.26 -10.69
C PRO A 145 -5.17 -7.95 -11.21
N MET A 146 -4.73 -7.07 -10.31
CA MET A 146 -4.22 -5.73 -10.62
C MET A 146 -3.01 -5.37 -9.76
N ASN A 147 -2.35 -4.24 -10.04
CA ASN A 147 -1.30 -3.72 -9.16
C ASN A 147 -1.93 -3.13 -7.89
N VAL A 148 -1.30 -3.35 -6.74
CA VAL A 148 -1.70 -2.76 -5.45
C VAL A 148 -0.57 -1.89 -4.95
N ILE A 149 -0.85 -0.63 -4.67
CA ILE A 149 0.14 0.32 -4.15
C ILE A 149 -0.34 0.86 -2.80
N PHE A 150 0.44 0.62 -1.75
CA PHE A 150 0.25 1.22 -0.44
C PHE A 150 1.16 2.44 -0.31
N ILE A 151 0.59 3.62 -0.07
CA ILE A 151 1.35 4.83 0.23
C ILE A 151 1.37 5.04 1.73
N SER A 152 2.57 5.25 2.29
CA SER A 152 2.77 5.57 3.71
C SER A 152 3.56 6.87 3.89
N ARG A 153 3.38 7.53 5.04
CA ARG A 153 4.23 8.65 5.43
C ARG A 153 5.57 8.13 5.98
N GLU A 154 6.51 9.04 6.18
CA GLU A 154 7.81 8.75 6.77
C GLU A 154 7.93 9.45 8.12
N ILE A 155 8.64 8.80 9.05
CA ILE A 155 9.11 9.37 10.31
C ILE A 155 10.64 9.27 10.40
N GLU A 156 11.21 10.22 11.13
CA GLU A 156 12.60 10.18 11.58
C GLU A 156 12.65 9.56 12.97
N VAL A 157 13.39 8.46 13.10
CA VAL A 157 13.61 7.80 14.39
C VAL A 157 15.08 7.92 14.73
N THR A 158 15.40 8.63 15.80
CA THR A 158 16.77 8.75 16.30
C THR A 158 16.99 7.73 17.40
N ASP A 159 17.97 6.86 17.22
CA ASP A 159 18.42 5.93 18.25
C ASP A 159 19.20 6.71 19.32
N GLU A 160 18.71 6.71 20.55
CA GLU A 160 19.31 7.41 21.68
C GLU A 160 20.71 6.89 22.04
N ASN A 161 21.00 5.61 21.75
CA ASN A 161 22.30 5.00 22.08
C ASN A 161 23.36 5.25 21.01
N SER A 162 22.97 5.20 19.73
CA SER A 162 23.91 5.36 18.61
C SER A 162 23.94 6.76 18.01
N GLY A 163 22.97 7.62 18.34
CA GLY A 163 22.77 8.94 17.75
C GLY A 163 22.40 8.91 16.27
N ARG A 164 22.13 7.73 15.70
CA ARG A 164 21.80 7.56 14.28
C ARG A 164 20.32 7.82 14.07
N THR A 165 20.02 8.71 13.14
CA THR A 165 18.65 8.92 12.64
C THR A 165 18.39 8.00 11.46
N GLU A 166 17.35 7.18 11.58
CA GLU A 166 16.85 6.30 10.53
C GLU A 166 15.51 6.82 10.02
N LEU A 167 15.37 6.82 8.70
CA LEU A 167 14.12 7.14 8.01
C LEU A 167 13.30 5.86 7.84
N LYS A 168 12.08 5.84 8.39
CA LYS A 168 11.22 4.66 8.35
C LYS A 168 9.77 5.03 8.01
N PRO A 169 8.98 4.10 7.48
CA PRO A 169 7.53 4.29 7.37
C PRO A 169 6.92 4.66 8.73
N SER A 170 5.94 5.57 8.73
CA SER A 170 5.23 6.00 9.95
C SER A 170 4.33 4.93 10.56
N LEU A 171 4.03 3.89 9.77
CA LEU A 171 3.14 2.82 10.16
C LEU A 171 3.73 2.04 11.34
N LYS A 172 2.92 1.74 12.36
CA LYS A 172 3.35 0.93 13.52
C LYS A 172 3.97 -0.39 13.01
N THR A 173 5.09 -0.82 13.58
CA THR A 173 5.85 -2.00 13.12
C THR A 173 4.97 -3.23 12.87
N LYS A 174 4.01 -3.51 13.76
CA LYS A 174 3.07 -4.62 13.60
C LYS A 174 2.21 -4.49 12.33
N TYR A 175 1.71 -3.29 12.04
CA TYR A 175 0.87 -3.01 10.88
C TYR A 175 1.70 -2.99 9.60
N TYR A 176 2.91 -2.40 9.66
CA TYR A 176 3.89 -2.48 8.58
C TYR A 176 4.19 -3.91 8.19
N ASN A 177 4.41 -4.81 9.14
CA ASN A 177 4.67 -6.21 8.84
C ASN A 177 3.50 -6.91 8.13
N ILE A 178 2.25 -6.57 8.46
CA ILE A 178 1.06 -7.09 7.78
C ILE A 178 1.01 -6.62 6.32
N VAL A 179 1.21 -5.32 6.09
CA VAL A 179 1.15 -4.72 4.75
C VAL A 179 2.36 -5.12 3.91
N ASN A 180 3.57 -4.88 4.41
CA ASN A 180 4.82 -5.15 3.71
C ASN A 180 5.07 -6.65 3.49
N GLY A 181 4.63 -7.52 4.39
CA GLY A 181 4.71 -8.98 4.19
C GLY A 181 3.95 -9.46 2.94
N ASN A 182 3.02 -8.65 2.44
CA ASN A 182 2.26 -8.90 1.22
C ASN A 182 2.78 -8.12 0.00
N CYS A 183 3.76 -7.22 0.19
CA CYS A 183 4.38 -6.47 -0.88
C CYS A 183 5.52 -7.25 -1.55
N ASP A 184 5.77 -6.91 -2.82
CA ASP A 184 6.83 -7.45 -3.65
C ASP A 184 8.05 -6.52 -3.69
N LEU A 185 7.82 -5.22 -3.47
CA LEU A 185 8.81 -4.15 -3.55
C LEU A 185 8.49 -3.03 -2.57
N VAL A 186 9.51 -2.54 -1.87
CA VAL A 186 9.47 -1.33 -1.04
C VAL A 186 10.27 -0.24 -1.73
N ILE A 187 9.60 0.89 -1.99
CA ILE A 187 10.19 2.06 -2.65
C ILE A 187 10.16 3.23 -1.69
N HIS A 188 11.33 3.82 -1.47
CA HIS A 188 11.45 5.08 -0.75
C HIS A 188 11.55 6.23 -1.74
N THR A 189 10.79 7.28 -1.48
CA THR A 189 10.74 8.50 -2.30
C THR A 189 11.26 9.68 -1.50
N GLN A 190 12.10 10.49 -2.14
CA GLN A 190 12.71 11.66 -1.52
C GLN A 190 12.66 12.86 -2.47
N LYS A 191 12.59 14.05 -1.90
CA LYS A 191 12.70 15.32 -2.62
C LYS A 191 13.93 16.06 -2.11
N PHE A 192 14.82 16.43 -3.02
CA PHE A 192 16.00 17.22 -2.78
C PHE A 192 15.85 18.59 -3.46
N GLY A 193 15.97 19.67 -2.69
CA GLY A 193 15.75 21.02 -3.24
C GLY A 193 14.32 21.23 -3.76
N SER A 194 14.18 22.10 -4.78
CA SER A 194 12.87 22.49 -5.31
C SER A 194 12.26 21.45 -6.25
N ASP A 195 13.06 20.80 -7.09
CA ASP A 195 12.55 20.05 -8.26
C ASP A 195 13.21 18.68 -8.48
N THR A 196 14.13 18.25 -7.60
CA THR A 196 14.80 16.96 -7.75
C THR A 196 14.09 15.90 -6.92
N TYR A 197 13.45 14.96 -7.62
CA TYR A 197 12.78 13.81 -7.02
C TYR A 197 13.63 12.56 -7.21
N TYR A 198 13.77 11.80 -6.14
CA TYR A 198 14.59 10.59 -6.11
C TYR A 198 13.77 9.43 -5.56
N ARG A 199 14.03 8.23 -6.10
CA ARG A 199 13.35 6.99 -5.71
C ARG A 199 14.37 5.88 -5.63
N SER A 200 14.34 5.07 -4.58
CA SER A 200 15.21 3.92 -4.39
C SER A 200 14.45 2.71 -3.89
N VAL A 201 14.93 1.52 -4.26
CA VAL A 201 14.48 0.26 -3.65
C VAL A 201 15.11 0.14 -2.25
N GLU A 202 14.26 -0.05 -1.25
CA GLU A 202 14.68 -0.33 0.13
C GLU A 202 14.65 -1.84 0.41
N ASP A 203 13.63 -2.53 -0.11
CA ASP A 203 13.45 -3.96 0.10
C ASP A 203 12.72 -4.58 -1.11
N ARG A 204 12.95 -5.87 -1.37
CA ARG A 204 12.38 -6.61 -2.49
C ARG A 204 12.20 -8.09 -2.16
N ARG A 205 11.11 -8.70 -2.63
CA ARG A 205 10.86 -10.14 -2.47
C ARG A 205 11.86 -11.01 -3.24
N THR A 206 12.32 -10.53 -4.39
CA THR A 206 13.34 -11.20 -5.21
C THR A 206 14.08 -10.16 -6.05
N VAL A 207 15.19 -10.56 -6.64
CA VAL A 207 15.82 -9.79 -7.72
C VAL A 207 14.92 -9.87 -8.95
N TYR A 208 14.62 -8.72 -9.53
CA TYR A 208 13.85 -8.58 -10.77
C TYR A 208 14.79 -8.13 -11.87
N GLU A 209 14.54 -8.61 -13.08
CA GLU A 209 15.17 -8.16 -14.32
C GLU A 209 14.17 -7.38 -15.18
N PRO A 210 14.61 -6.53 -16.13
CA PRO A 210 13.69 -5.80 -17.01
C PRO A 210 12.69 -6.70 -17.74
N GLU A 211 13.12 -7.91 -18.12
CA GLU A 211 12.32 -8.90 -18.86
C GLU A 211 11.21 -9.53 -17.99
N ASN A 212 11.29 -9.36 -16.67
CA ASN A 212 10.25 -9.79 -15.73
C ASN A 212 9.02 -8.87 -15.76
N ILE A 213 9.14 -7.64 -16.26
CA ILE A 213 8.07 -6.66 -16.23
C ILE A 213 7.33 -6.66 -17.57
N SER A 214 6.10 -7.16 -17.56
CA SER A 214 5.34 -7.35 -18.80
C SER A 214 4.71 -6.06 -19.32
N ASP A 215 4.34 -5.14 -18.43
CA ASP A 215 3.77 -3.84 -18.80
C ASP A 215 4.88 -2.81 -19.10
N PRO A 216 4.96 -2.24 -20.31
CA PRO A 216 6.00 -1.27 -20.67
C PRO A 216 5.98 0.04 -19.88
N LYS A 217 4.80 0.48 -19.42
CA LYS A 217 4.66 1.68 -18.57
C LYS A 217 5.21 1.38 -17.18
N VAL A 218 4.86 0.23 -16.60
CA VAL A 218 5.40 -0.21 -15.31
C VAL A 218 6.91 -0.40 -15.40
N LEU A 219 7.42 -1.02 -16.48
CA LEU A 219 8.85 -1.16 -16.71
C LEU A 219 9.55 0.21 -16.70
N ARG A 220 9.05 1.18 -17.49
CA ARG A 220 9.61 2.53 -17.53
C ARG A 220 9.62 3.21 -16.16
N LEU A 221 8.56 3.03 -15.37
CA LEU A 221 8.46 3.58 -14.02
C LEU A 221 9.47 2.95 -13.08
N LEU A 222 9.55 1.61 -13.06
CA LEU A 222 10.47 0.88 -12.20
C LEU A 222 11.94 1.10 -12.62
N SER A 223 12.23 1.30 -13.91
CA SER A 223 13.56 1.70 -14.38
C SER A 223 14.01 3.07 -13.84
N SER A 224 13.08 3.93 -13.42
CA SER A 224 13.42 5.21 -12.77
C SER A 224 13.79 5.07 -11.28
N VAL A 225 13.57 3.89 -10.70
CA VAL A 225 13.85 3.60 -9.29
C VAL A 225 15.28 3.06 -9.16
N LYS A 226 16.13 3.77 -8.40
CA LYS A 226 17.52 3.34 -8.22
C LYS A 226 17.56 1.99 -7.49
N GLY A 227 18.40 1.10 -8.01
CA GLY A 227 18.59 -0.24 -7.45
C GLY A 227 17.49 -1.24 -7.82
N MET A 228 16.53 -0.86 -8.68
CA MET A 228 15.46 -1.77 -9.14
C MET A 228 16.01 -3.00 -9.84
N PHE A 229 16.80 -2.80 -10.88
CA PHE A 229 17.40 -3.85 -11.69
C PHE A 229 18.89 -3.96 -11.40
N PRO A 230 19.48 -5.17 -11.50
CA PRO A 230 20.92 -5.35 -11.39
C PRO A 230 21.68 -4.50 -12.41
N GLU A 231 22.85 -4.00 -12.02
CA GLU A 231 23.76 -3.39 -12.97
C GLU A 231 24.30 -4.49 -13.90
N LYS A 232 24.15 -4.32 -15.22
CA LYS A 232 24.78 -5.22 -16.19
C LYS A 232 26.29 -5.18 -15.93
N LYS A 233 26.87 -6.30 -15.46
CA LYS A 233 28.32 -6.45 -15.37
C LYS A 233 28.88 -6.12 -16.76
N LYS A 234 29.67 -5.05 -16.87
CA LYS A 234 30.48 -4.84 -18.07
C LYS A 234 31.40 -6.05 -18.16
N GLU A 235 31.18 -6.91 -19.14
CA GLU A 235 32.17 -7.92 -19.49
C GLU A 235 33.47 -7.19 -19.79
N SER A 236 34.46 -7.40 -18.93
CA SER A 236 35.84 -6.98 -19.17
C SER A 236 36.28 -7.64 -20.47
N LYS A 237 36.41 -6.85 -21.54
CA LYS A 237 37.14 -7.27 -22.74
C LYS A 237 38.63 -7.36 -22.44
#